data_AF-A0A9D9SAW1-F1
#
_entry.id   AF-A0A9D9SAW1-F1
#
_cell.length_a   1.000
_cell.length_b   1.000
_cell.length_c   1.000
_cell.angle_alpha   90.00
_cell.angle_beta   90.00
_cell.angle_gamma   90.00
#
_symmetry.space_group_name_H-M   'P 1'
#
loop_
_entity.id
_entity.type
_entity.pdbx_description
1 polymer ?
#
loop_
_entity_poly.entity_id
_entity_poly.type
_entity_poly.pdbx_seq_one_letter_code
_entity_poly.pdbx_strand_id
1 'polypeptide(L)'
;MSNLFSIARTDRHGSVPITLEEVIAATRTIAGWRHVEDDTSFHRQHGEDFFVLWHKDGELWAKTPDAWELDSMIELAGVLDARVRGDEFETHETSEPSYAHPDDINPRRDAERKSRNLLAQELRQQRLIRRGVIGFFVALGVAGFFVGRQFEGRR
;
A
#
# COMPACT_ATOMS: atom_id res chain seq x y z
N MET A 1 16.64 -6.20 -3.33
CA MET A 1 15.26 -5.85 -3.71
C MET A 1 14.39 -6.25 -2.54
N SER A 2 13.52 -5.36 -2.07
CA SER A 2 12.64 -5.64 -0.93
C SER A 2 11.31 -6.14 -1.50
N ASN A 3 11.07 -7.44 -1.44
CA ASN A 3 9.81 -8.01 -1.93
C ASN A 3 8.73 -7.81 -0.87
N LEU A 4 7.58 -7.26 -1.28
CA LEU A 4 6.45 -6.98 -0.39
C LEU A 4 5.34 -7.99 -0.72
N PHE A 5 4.76 -8.59 0.31
CA PHE A 5 3.66 -9.54 0.14
C PHE A 5 2.42 -9.02 0.85
N SER A 6 1.25 -9.20 0.24
CA SER A 6 -0.02 -8.87 0.85
C SER A 6 -1.05 -9.99 0.78
N ILE A 7 -1.93 -10.05 1.79
CA ILE A 7 -3.14 -10.86 1.76
C ILE A 7 -4.27 -9.94 1.31
N ALA A 8 -4.82 -10.23 0.14
CA ALA A 8 -5.88 -9.44 -0.48
C ALA A 8 -7.03 -10.35 -0.95
N ARG A 9 -8.26 -9.88 -0.77
CA ARG A 9 -9.47 -10.57 -1.24
C ARG A 9 -10.04 -9.83 -2.45
N THR A 10 -10.40 -10.58 -3.48
CA THR A 10 -11.00 -10.02 -4.70
C THR A 10 -12.24 -10.80 -5.12
N ASP A 11 -13.27 -10.10 -5.57
CA ASP A 11 -14.49 -10.66 -6.14
C ASP A 11 -14.68 -10.20 -7.60
N ARG A 12 -15.87 -10.46 -8.17
CA ARG A 12 -16.22 -10.04 -9.53
C ARG A 12 -16.28 -8.52 -9.72
N HIS A 13 -16.31 -7.74 -8.65
CA HIS A 13 -16.43 -6.28 -8.64
C HIS A 13 -15.12 -5.56 -8.26
N GLY A 14 -14.11 -6.30 -7.79
CA GLY A 14 -12.76 -5.79 -7.55
C GLY A 14 -12.18 -6.23 -6.20
N SER A 15 -11.41 -5.35 -5.56
CA SER A 15 -10.85 -5.60 -4.22
C SER A 15 -11.94 -5.48 -3.16
N VAL A 16 -12.08 -6.54 -2.35
CA VAL A 16 -12.99 -6.60 -1.20
C VAL A 16 -12.13 -6.40 0.05
N PRO A 17 -12.37 -5.33 0.83
CA PRO A 17 -11.58 -5.08 2.02
C PRO A 17 -11.76 -6.23 3.02
N ILE A 18 -10.66 -6.66 3.62
CA ILE A 18 -10.66 -7.56 4.77
C ILE A 18 -10.75 -6.68 6.01
N THR A 19 -11.81 -6.80 6.79
CA THR A 19 -12.01 -5.98 7.99
C THR A 19 -11.12 -6.45 9.13
N LEU A 20 -10.77 -5.55 10.04
CA LEU A 20 -9.95 -5.89 11.22
C LEU A 20 -10.63 -6.99 12.06
N GLU A 21 -11.95 -6.93 12.20
CA GLU A 21 -12.74 -7.94 12.92
C GLU A 21 -12.64 -9.33 12.28
N GLU A 22 -12.68 -9.41 10.95
CA GLU A 22 -12.47 -10.67 10.22
C GLU A 22 -11.07 -11.24 10.48
N VAL A 23 -10.03 -10.39 10.46
CA VAL A 23 -8.67 -10.84 10.75
C VAL A 23 -8.53 -11.34 12.19
N ILE A 24 -9.07 -10.61 13.16
CA ILE A 24 -9.08 -11.03 14.57
C ILE A 24 -9.83 -12.36 14.72
N ALA A 25 -10.98 -12.53 14.06
CA ALA A 25 -11.71 -13.78 14.10
C ALA A 25 -10.90 -14.93 13.47
N ALA A 26 -10.29 -14.71 12.30
CA ALA A 26 -9.49 -15.72 11.61
C ALA A 26 -8.26 -16.14 12.42
N THR A 27 -7.51 -15.18 12.97
CA THR A 27 -6.33 -15.46 13.81
C THR A 27 -6.67 -16.23 15.10
N ARG A 28 -7.89 -16.12 15.63
CA ARG A 28 -8.34 -16.96 16.77
C ARG A 28 -8.59 -18.41 16.39
N THR A 29 -8.84 -18.70 15.11
CA THR A 29 -9.06 -20.08 14.63
C THR A 29 -7.77 -20.83 14.34
N ILE A 30 -6.68 -20.10 14.05
CA ILE A 30 -5.38 -20.68 13.73
C ILE A 30 -4.47 -20.59 14.96
N ALA A 31 -3.92 -21.72 15.38
CA ALA A 31 -3.01 -21.75 16.52
C ALA A 31 -1.73 -20.95 16.26
N GLY A 32 -1.25 -20.23 17.27
CA GLY A 32 0.03 -19.51 17.22
C GLY A 32 -0.05 -18.05 16.76
N TRP A 33 -1.23 -17.57 16.35
CA TRP A 33 -1.45 -16.14 16.09
C TRP A 33 -1.85 -15.38 17.36
N ARG A 34 -1.37 -14.13 17.46
CA ARG A 34 -1.74 -13.17 18.50
C ARG A 34 -1.96 -11.81 17.87
N HIS A 35 -3.08 -11.19 18.20
CA HIS A 35 -3.37 -9.80 17.84
C HIS A 35 -2.75 -8.86 18.88
N VAL A 36 -2.04 -7.83 18.44
CA VAL A 36 -1.54 -6.75 19.28
C VAL A 36 -2.45 -5.54 19.08
N GLU A 37 -3.32 -5.29 20.05
CA GLU A 37 -4.45 -4.34 19.94
C GLU A 37 -4.03 -2.90 19.64
N ASP A 38 -2.83 -2.49 20.05
CA ASP A 38 -2.36 -1.11 19.92
C ASP A 38 -1.87 -0.74 18.51
N ASP A 39 -1.58 -1.71 17.64
CA ASP A 39 -0.81 -1.44 16.40
C ASP A 39 -1.37 -2.11 15.15
N THR A 40 -2.61 -2.62 15.19
CA THR A 40 -3.26 -3.34 14.06
C THR A 40 -2.38 -4.46 13.48
N SER A 41 -1.52 -5.03 14.32
CA SER A 41 -0.50 -5.99 13.93
C SER A 41 -0.82 -7.38 14.50
N PHE A 42 -0.45 -8.39 13.72
CA PHE A 42 -0.75 -9.78 13.99
C PHE A 42 0.56 -10.56 14.00
N HIS A 43 0.86 -11.16 15.14
CA HIS A 43 2.11 -11.86 15.39
C HIS A 43 1.86 -13.36 15.32
N ARG A 44 2.69 -14.09 14.58
CA ARG A 44 2.72 -15.55 14.61
C ARG A 44 4.05 -16.03 15.17
N GLN A 45 3.98 -16.95 16.13
CA GLN A 45 5.18 -17.56 16.71
C GLN A 45 5.45 -18.95 16.13
N HIS A 46 6.68 -19.20 15.71
CA HIS A 46 7.16 -20.51 15.27
C HIS A 46 8.49 -20.84 15.98
N GLY A 47 8.42 -21.58 17.09
CA GLY A 47 9.60 -21.82 17.92
C GLY A 47 10.12 -20.53 18.58
N GLU A 48 11.37 -20.16 18.27
CA GLU A 48 12.01 -18.91 18.73
C GLU A 48 11.75 -17.73 17.78
N ASP A 49 11.27 -18.00 16.56
CA ASP A 49 11.03 -16.98 15.55
C ASP A 49 9.60 -16.41 15.67
N PHE A 50 9.46 -15.15 15.27
CA PHE A 50 8.17 -14.48 15.20
C PHE A 50 8.02 -13.71 13.89
N PHE A 51 6.82 -13.80 13.32
CA PHE A 51 6.43 -13.17 12.09
C PHE A 51 5.34 -12.12 12.38
N VAL A 52 5.41 -10.97 11.71
CA VAL A 52 4.47 -9.86 11.91
C VAL A 52 3.76 -9.52 10.62
N LEU A 53 2.42 -9.47 10.67
CA LEU A 53 1.55 -8.93 9.63
C LEU A 53 0.94 -7.62 10.09
N TRP A 54 0.93 -6.62 9.21
CA TRP A 54 0.29 -5.33 9.45
C TRP A 54 -1.01 -5.22 8.67
N HIS A 55 -2.11 -4.93 9.36
CA HIS A 55 -3.39 -4.65 8.70
C HIS A 55 -3.47 -3.19 8.28
N LYS A 56 -3.60 -2.94 6.97
CA LYS A 56 -3.68 -1.60 6.42
C LYS A 56 -4.48 -1.59 5.12
N ASP A 57 -5.38 -0.61 4.98
CA ASP A 57 -6.19 -0.39 3.78
C ASP A 57 -7.04 -1.60 3.36
N GLY A 58 -7.40 -2.47 4.31
CA GLY A 58 -8.18 -3.69 4.05
C GLY A 58 -7.36 -4.88 3.57
N GLU A 59 -6.03 -4.81 3.66
CA GLU A 59 -5.08 -5.87 3.32
C GLU A 59 -4.15 -6.15 4.51
N LEU A 60 -3.55 -7.35 4.55
CA LEU A 60 -2.47 -7.65 5.49
C LEU A 60 -1.14 -7.64 4.76
N TRP A 61 -0.14 -6.97 5.31
CA TRP A 61 1.16 -6.80 4.66
C TRP A 61 2.27 -7.49 5.46
N ALA A 62 3.21 -8.08 4.74
CA ALA A 62 4.48 -8.56 5.26
C ALA A 62 5.63 -8.06 4.38
N LYS A 63 6.76 -7.78 5.02
CA LYS A 63 7.99 -7.41 4.32
C LYS A 63 8.89 -8.63 4.24
N THR A 64 9.19 -9.07 3.02
CA THR A 64 10.12 -10.17 2.72
C THR A 64 9.89 -11.40 3.61
N PRO A 65 8.70 -12.04 3.55
CA PRO A 65 8.44 -13.24 4.30
C PRO A 65 9.34 -14.39 3.84
N ASP A 66 9.91 -15.12 4.79
CA ASP A 66 10.59 -16.40 4.54
C ASP A 66 9.58 -17.51 4.21
N ALA A 67 10.05 -18.68 3.74
CA ALA A 67 9.16 -19.75 3.28
C ALA A 67 8.07 -20.14 4.29
N TRP A 68 8.43 -20.26 5.57
CA TRP A 68 7.48 -20.61 6.64
C TRP A 68 6.52 -19.46 6.98
N GLU A 69 6.94 -18.22 6.80
CA GLU A 69 6.10 -17.02 6.98
C GLU A 69 5.11 -16.91 5.82
N LEU A 70 5.54 -17.24 4.60
CA LEU A 70 4.67 -17.31 3.43
C LEU A 70 3.62 -18.42 3.59
N ASP A 71 4.01 -19.62 4.04
CA ASP A 71 3.06 -20.69 4.38
C ASP A 71 2.04 -20.22 5.42
N SER A 72 2.52 -19.45 6.41
CA SER A 72 1.67 -18.87 7.44
C SER A 72 0.68 -17.85 6.89
N MET A 73 1.09 -17.04 5.90
CA MET A 73 0.21 -16.12 5.18
C MET A 73 -0.82 -16.87 4.34
N ILE A 74 -0.43 -17.97 3.67
CA ILE A 74 -1.32 -18.79 2.84
C ILE A 74 -2.41 -19.44 3.71
N GLU A 75 -2.04 -19.99 4.87
CA GLU A 75 -3.01 -20.55 5.82
C GLU A 75 -4.02 -19.50 6.27
N LEU A 76 -3.54 -18.31 6.65
CA LEU A 76 -4.41 -17.20 7.07
C LEU A 76 -5.31 -16.72 5.91
N ALA A 77 -4.76 -16.63 4.70
CA ALA A 77 -5.50 -16.26 3.51
C ALA A 77 -6.62 -17.25 3.20
N GLY A 78 -6.37 -18.56 3.35
CA GLY A 78 -7.37 -19.61 3.17
C GLY A 78 -8.56 -19.48 4.12
N VAL A 79 -8.33 -19.10 5.37
CA VAL A 79 -9.42 -18.85 6.34
C VAL A 79 -10.21 -17.59 6.00
N LEU A 80 -9.55 -16.58 5.44
CA LEU A 80 -10.16 -15.29 5.07
C LEU A 80 -10.85 -15.30 3.70
N ASP A 81 -10.84 -16.42 2.98
CA ASP A 81 -11.22 -16.51 1.57
C ASP A 81 -10.49 -15.45 0.72
N ALA A 82 -9.20 -15.28 1.01
CA ALA A 82 -8.30 -14.31 0.43
C ALA A 82 -7.12 -15.01 -0.26
N ARG A 83 -6.24 -14.23 -0.89
CA ARG A 83 -5.06 -14.73 -1.62
C ARG A 83 -3.81 -13.97 -1.22
N VAL A 84 -2.67 -14.66 -1.17
CA VAL A 84 -1.37 -14.04 -0.98
C VAL A 84 -0.83 -13.54 -2.33
N ARG A 85 -0.42 -12.27 -2.38
CA ARG A 85 0.11 -11.61 -3.56
C ARG A 85 1.51 -11.09 -3.31
N GLY A 86 2.45 -11.35 -4.22
CA GLY A 86 3.74 -10.68 -4.29
C GLY A 86 3.65 -9.31 -4.96
N ASP A 87 4.76 -8.54 -4.92
CA ASP A 87 4.88 -7.22 -5.54
C ASP A 87 4.77 -7.24 -7.07
N GLU A 88 5.08 -8.38 -7.70
CA GLU A 88 4.86 -8.65 -9.13
C GLU A 88 3.43 -9.11 -9.47
N PHE A 89 2.50 -9.03 -8.50
CA PHE A 89 1.12 -9.55 -8.60
C PHE A 89 1.04 -11.06 -8.82
N GLU A 90 2.05 -11.80 -8.38
CA GLU A 90 2.02 -13.26 -8.37
C GLU A 90 1.12 -13.75 -7.24
N THR A 91 0.14 -14.60 -7.57
CA THR A 91 -0.70 -15.29 -6.60
C THR A 91 0.04 -16.53 -6.11
N HIS A 92 0.30 -16.61 -4.80
CA HIS A 92 0.91 -17.78 -4.17
C HIS A 92 -0.19 -18.66 -3.54
N GLU A 93 -0.43 -19.84 -4.10
CA GLU A 93 -1.29 -20.89 -3.51
C GLU A 93 -0.46 -21.92 -2.69
N THR A 94 0.86 -21.95 -2.90
CA THR A 94 1.85 -22.79 -2.21
C THR A 94 3.18 -22.03 -2.07
N SER A 95 4.07 -22.47 -1.16
CA SER A 95 5.45 -21.95 -1.03
C SER A 95 6.39 -22.34 -2.19
N GLU A 96 5.95 -23.23 -3.07
CA GLU A 96 6.60 -23.63 -4.33
C GLU A 96 5.98 -22.89 -5.56
N PRO A 97 6.67 -22.83 -6.72
CA PRO A 97 6.51 -21.73 -7.69
C PRO A 97 5.11 -21.58 -8.31
N SER A 98 4.81 -20.32 -8.62
CA SER A 98 3.53 -19.68 -8.91
C SER A 98 2.77 -20.26 -10.12
N TYR A 99 1.49 -20.59 -9.92
CA TYR A 99 0.53 -20.94 -10.98
C TYR A 99 -0.27 -19.69 -11.38
N ALA A 100 -0.21 -19.30 -12.66
CA ALA A 100 -1.01 -18.20 -13.19
C ALA A 100 -2.46 -18.65 -13.42
N HIS A 101 -3.39 -18.21 -12.55
CA HIS A 101 -4.81 -18.53 -12.70
C HIS A 101 -5.44 -17.68 -13.82
N PRO A 102 -6.25 -18.25 -14.73
CA PRO A 102 -6.84 -17.52 -15.88
C PRO A 102 -7.80 -16.37 -15.49
N ASP A 103 -8.19 -16.26 -14.23
CA ASP A 103 -8.99 -15.15 -13.70
C ASP A 103 -8.15 -13.88 -13.37
N ASP A 104 -6.82 -13.99 -13.29
CA ASP A 104 -5.91 -12.88 -12.97
C ASP A 104 -5.66 -11.93 -14.17
N ILE A 105 -6.29 -12.20 -15.32
CA ILE A 105 -6.19 -11.35 -16.53
C ILE A 105 -6.97 -10.03 -16.35
N ASN A 106 -8.03 -10.00 -15.54
CA ASN A 106 -8.83 -8.80 -15.30
C ASN A 106 -8.25 -7.78 -14.31
N PRO A 107 -7.69 -8.15 -13.13
CA PRO A 107 -7.18 -7.17 -12.17
C PRO A 107 -6.01 -6.31 -12.69
N ARG A 108 -5.23 -6.80 -13.68
CA ARG A 108 -4.17 -6.02 -14.33
C ARG A 108 -4.68 -4.73 -15.00
N ARG A 109 -5.86 -4.76 -15.63
CA ARG A 109 -6.42 -3.56 -16.28
C ARG A 109 -6.97 -2.54 -15.28
N ASP A 110 -7.46 -3.00 -14.14
CA ASP A 110 -8.04 -2.11 -13.12
C ASP A 110 -6.98 -1.51 -12.19
N ALA A 111 -5.90 -2.23 -11.91
CA ALA A 111 -4.72 -1.70 -11.22
C ALA A 111 -4.01 -0.63 -12.06
N GLU A 112 -3.81 -0.85 -13.38
CA GLU A 112 -3.29 0.19 -14.28
C GLU A 112 -4.19 1.43 -14.34
N ARG A 113 -5.52 1.26 -14.29
CA ARG A 113 -6.47 2.38 -14.23
C ARG A 113 -6.39 3.14 -12.92
N LYS A 114 -6.34 2.46 -11.77
CA LYS A 114 -6.17 3.13 -10.45
C LYS A 114 -4.81 3.83 -10.35
N SER A 115 -3.73 3.21 -10.82
CA SER A 115 -2.39 3.83 -10.80
C SER A 115 -2.30 5.03 -11.75
N ARG A 116 -2.92 4.98 -12.93
CA ARG A 116 -3.01 6.15 -13.84
C ARG A 116 -3.85 7.28 -13.25
N ASN A 117 -4.91 6.96 -12.51
CA ASN A 117 -5.75 7.97 -11.86
C ASN A 117 -5.05 8.62 -10.66
N LEU A 118 -4.32 7.84 -9.84
CA LEU A 118 -3.51 8.36 -8.73
C LEU A 118 -2.34 9.22 -9.26
N LEU A 119 -1.61 8.76 -10.29
CA LEU A 119 -0.56 9.55 -10.95
C LEU A 119 -1.12 10.84 -11.59
N ALA A 120 -2.30 10.79 -12.20
CA ALA A 120 -2.93 11.99 -12.78
C ALA A 120 -3.37 13.00 -11.71
N GLN A 121 -3.70 12.55 -10.50
CA GLN A 121 -4.11 13.39 -9.39
C GLN A 121 -2.89 14.07 -8.73
N GLU A 122 -1.79 13.34 -8.55
CA GLU A 122 -0.51 13.90 -8.04
C GLU A 122 0.11 14.92 -9.02
N LEU A 123 0.12 14.63 -10.33
CA LEU A 123 0.67 15.55 -11.34
C LEU A 123 -0.12 16.87 -11.45
N ARG A 124 -1.42 16.87 -11.14
CA ARG A 124 -2.24 18.11 -11.09
C ARG A 124 -1.87 18.98 -9.90
N GLN A 125 -1.62 18.39 -8.74
CA GLN A 125 -1.17 19.14 -7.55
C GLN A 125 0.24 19.72 -7.75
N GLN A 126 1.17 18.97 -8.36
CA GLN A 126 2.52 19.49 -8.65
C GLN A 126 2.53 20.70 -9.61
N ARG A 127 1.63 20.76 -10.60
CA ARG A 127 1.54 21.91 -11.52
C ARG A 127 1.04 23.18 -10.85
N LEU A 128 0.11 23.06 -9.89
CA LEU A 128 -0.42 24.19 -9.11
C LEU A 128 0.64 24.76 -8.17
N ILE A 129 1.35 23.88 -7.45
CA ILE A 129 2.46 24.30 -6.56
C ILE A 129 3.55 24.99 -7.37
N ARG A 130 3.96 24.43 -8.51
CA ARG A 130 5.01 25.02 -9.35
C ARG A 130 4.63 26.41 -9.89
N ARG A 131 3.38 26.62 -10.31
CA ARG A 131 2.89 27.93 -10.76
C ARG A 131 2.80 28.93 -9.61
N GLY A 132 2.38 28.50 -8.42
CA GLY A 132 2.32 29.34 -7.22
C GLY A 132 3.69 29.85 -6.79
N VAL A 133 4.70 28.99 -6.76
CA VAL A 133 6.08 29.37 -6.39
C VAL A 133 6.66 30.38 -7.38
N ILE A 134 6.52 30.15 -8.69
CA ILE A 134 7.01 31.10 -9.71
C ILE A 134 6.30 32.45 -9.58
N GLY A 135 4.97 32.45 -9.39
CA GLY A 135 4.21 33.69 -9.20
C GLY A 135 4.64 34.48 -7.96
N PHE A 136 4.93 33.79 -6.85
CA PHE A 136 5.41 34.41 -5.61
C PHE A 136 6.75 35.12 -5.80
N PHE A 137 7.72 34.47 -6.46
CA PHE A 137 9.02 35.09 -6.73
C PHE A 137 8.95 36.27 -7.70
N VAL A 138 8.10 36.19 -8.74
CA VAL A 138 7.86 37.33 -9.65
C VAL A 138 7.23 38.51 -8.91
N ALA A 139 6.23 38.26 -8.05
CA ALA A 139 5.60 39.30 -7.25
C ALA A 139 6.58 39.97 -6.28
N LEU A 140 7.46 39.21 -5.62
CA LEU A 140 8.53 39.75 -4.78
C LEU A 140 9.52 40.60 -5.58
N GLY A 141 9.91 40.17 -6.78
CA GLY A 141 10.78 40.95 -7.66
C GLY A 141 10.16 42.30 -8.05
N VAL A 142 8.88 42.29 -8.43
CA VAL A 142 8.13 43.52 -8.76
C VAL A 142 7.99 44.44 -7.54
N ALA A 143 7.64 43.89 -6.37
CA ALA A 143 7.55 44.66 -5.14
C ALA A 143 8.89 45.29 -4.76
N GLY A 144 9.99 44.52 -4.83
CA GLY A 144 11.35 45.02 -4.60
C GLY A 144 11.75 46.12 -5.57
N PHE A 145 11.42 45.99 -6.86
CA PHE A 145 11.66 47.02 -7.87
C PHE A 145 10.91 48.33 -7.56
N PHE A 146 9.63 48.24 -7.18
CA PHE A 146 8.83 49.41 -6.82
C PHE A 146 9.34 50.10 -5.55
N VAL A 147 9.73 49.31 -4.53
CA VAL A 147 10.33 49.84 -3.29
C VAL A 147 11.66 50.53 -3.61
N GLY A 148 12.55 49.88 -4.36
CA GLY A 148 13.83 50.46 -4.78
C GLY A 148 13.65 51.76 -5.56
N ARG A 149 12.72 51.78 -6.51
CA ARG A 149 12.39 52.98 -7.29
C ARG A 149 11.87 54.14 -6.43
N GLN A 150 11.11 53.86 -5.37
CA GLN A 150 10.66 54.91 -4.45
C GLN A 150 11.78 55.52 -3.62
N PHE A 151 12.82 54.75 -3.29
CA PHE A 151 13.99 55.26 -2.56
C PHE A 151 14.95 56.05 -3.46
N GLU A 152 15.03 55.71 -4.75
CA GLU A 152 15.90 56.38 -5.71
C GLU A 152 15.38 57.77 -6.11
N GLY A 153 14.06 57.99 -6.04
CA GLY A 153 13.42 59.29 -6.32
C GLY A 153 13.43 60.31 -5.16
N ARG A 154 14.03 59.99 -4.00
CA ARG A 154 14.11 60.87 -2.82
C ARG A 154 15.53 61.33 -2.45
N ARG A 155 16.51 61.14 -3.34
CA ARG A 155 17.86 61.70 -3.21
C ARG A 155 18.08 62.87 -4.15
#